data_AF-A0A2N2ZBB9-F1
#
_entry.id   AF-A0A2N2ZBB9-F1
#
_cell.length_a   1.000
_cell.length_b   1.000
_cell.length_c   1.000
_cell.angle_alpha   90.00
_cell.angle_beta   90.00
_cell.angle_gamma   90.00
#
_symmetry.space_group_name_H-M   'P 1'
#
loop_
_entity.id
_entity.type
_entity.pdbx_description
1 polymer ?
#
loop_
_entity_poly.entity_id
_entity_poly.type
_entity_poly.pdbx_seq_one_letter_code
_entity_poly.pdbx_strand_id
1 'polypeptide(L)'
;MKKGLIVLIVVAVIGLVAYSSIKGFYNKAITMNETVSKSWGNVQTSYQRRNDLIGNLVKTVQGAADFERTTLTAVIEARAKASSVTIDPANITPEQLAAFNQAQGGLSSSLSRLLVTVEQYPDLKSNQNFLKLQDELTSTENTIQTARVRYNEAI
;
A
#
# COMPACT_ATOMS: atom_id res chain seq x y z
N MET A 1 63.92 -7.05 -14.07
CA MET A 1 62.91 -8.12 -13.87
C MET A 1 62.00 -7.87 -12.66
N LYS A 2 62.50 -7.53 -11.46
CA LYS A 2 61.66 -7.33 -10.25
C LYS A 2 60.69 -6.13 -10.31
N LYS A 3 61.08 -5.01 -10.94
CA LYS A 3 60.24 -3.80 -11.02
C LYS A 3 58.97 -3.96 -11.89
N GLY A 4 59.07 -4.65 -13.02
CA GLY A 4 57.91 -4.92 -13.89
C GLY A 4 56.89 -5.86 -13.25
N LEU A 5 57.37 -6.81 -12.44
CA LEU A 5 56.52 -7.73 -11.69
C LEU A 5 55.78 -7.01 -10.54
N ILE A 6 56.43 -6.05 -9.88
CA ILE A 6 55.78 -5.18 -8.89
C ILE A 6 54.67 -4.33 -9.53
N VAL A 7 54.92 -3.74 -10.71
CA VAL A 7 53.90 -2.94 -11.42
C VAL A 7 52.70 -3.81 -11.83
N LEU A 8 52.93 -5.03 -12.33
CA LEU A 8 51.87 -5.98 -12.68
C LEU A 8 51.02 -6.38 -11.47
N ILE A 9 51.64 -6.64 -10.32
CA ILE A 9 50.93 -6.97 -9.08
C ILE A 9 50.07 -5.78 -8.63
N VAL A 10 50.59 -4.55 -8.67
CA VAL A 10 49.85 -3.35 -8.29
C VAL A 10 48.64 -3.14 -9.21
N VAL A 11 48.80 -3.29 -10.53
CA VAL A 11 47.69 -3.19 -11.49
C VAL A 11 46.64 -4.28 -11.26
N ALA A 12 47.07 -5.53 -10.98
CA ALA A 12 46.15 -6.62 -10.69
C ALA A 12 45.34 -6.38 -9.41
N VAL A 13 45.98 -5.88 -8.35
CA VAL A 13 45.30 -5.53 -7.09
C VAL A 13 44.30 -4.39 -7.29
N ILE A 14 44.69 -3.34 -8.04
CA ILE A 14 43.79 -2.23 -8.37
C ILE A 14 42.58 -2.74 -9.18
N GLY A 15 42.80 -3.62 -10.16
CA GLY A 15 41.72 -4.23 -10.95
C GLY A 15 40.76 -5.06 -10.09
N LEU A 16 41.29 -5.82 -9.12
CA LEU A 16 40.49 -6.66 -8.22
C LEU A 16 39.66 -5.81 -7.23
N VAL A 17 40.23 -4.71 -6.71
CA VAL A 17 39.52 -3.74 -5.86
C VAL A 17 38.44 -2.98 -6.64
N ALA A 18 38.72 -2.58 -7.88
CA ALA A 18 37.73 -1.94 -8.74
C ALA A 18 36.56 -2.89 -9.06
N TYR A 19 36.87 -4.14 -9.43
CA TYR A 19 35.86 -5.15 -9.73
C TYR A 19 34.98 -5.49 -8.52
N SER A 20 35.58 -5.65 -7.33
CA SER A 20 34.82 -5.94 -6.10
C SER A 20 33.92 -4.78 -5.69
N SER A 21 34.39 -3.54 -5.84
CA SER A 21 33.61 -2.33 -5.55
C SER A 21 32.41 -2.17 -6.48
N ILE A 22 32.61 -2.39 -7.79
CA ILE A 22 31.54 -2.33 -8.79
C ILE A 22 30.49 -3.42 -8.53
N LYS A 23 30.92 -4.67 -8.30
CA LYS A 23 30.01 -5.77 -8.00
C LYS A 23 29.21 -5.53 -6.71
N GLY A 24 29.86 -4.99 -5.68
CA GLY A 24 29.21 -4.63 -4.41
C GLY A 24 28.15 -3.54 -4.59
N PHE A 25 28.43 -2.53 -5.41
CA PHE A 25 27.48 -1.47 -5.73
C PHE A 25 26.26 -1.99 -6.50
N TYR A 26 26.46 -2.81 -7.55
CA TYR A 26 25.36 -3.39 -8.32
C TYR A 26 24.46 -4.30 -7.47
N ASN A 27 25.06 -5.17 -6.64
CA ASN A 27 24.28 -6.03 -5.75
C ASN A 27 23.45 -5.20 -4.76
N LYS A 28 24.03 -4.14 -4.18
CA LYS A 28 23.31 -3.27 -3.25
C LYS A 28 22.16 -2.52 -3.94
N ALA A 29 22.39 -1.98 -5.14
CA ALA A 29 21.36 -1.28 -5.91
C ALA A 29 20.18 -2.20 -6.28
N ILE A 30 20.46 -3.44 -6.69
CA ILE A 30 19.42 -4.43 -7.01
C ILE A 30 18.62 -4.77 -5.75
N THR A 31 19.29 -5.08 -4.63
CA THR A 31 18.61 -5.42 -3.36
C THR A 31 17.75 -4.25 -2.84
N MET A 32 18.21 -3.01 -2.97
CA MET A 32 17.41 -1.83 -2.61
C MET A 32 16.16 -1.72 -3.48
N ASN A 33 16.29 -1.89 -4.81
CA ASN A 33 15.16 -1.84 -5.72
C ASN A 33 14.13 -2.96 -5.45
N GLU A 34 14.60 -4.18 -5.18
CA GLU A 34 13.75 -5.30 -4.78
C GLU A 34 13.01 -5.02 -3.46
N THR A 35 13.67 -4.35 -2.50
CA THR A 35 13.06 -3.98 -1.21
C THR A 35 11.97 -2.92 -1.38
N VAL A 36 12.19 -1.90 -2.21
CA VAL A 36 11.19 -0.88 -2.56
C VAL A 36 9.99 -1.53 -3.28
N SER A 37 10.24 -2.35 -4.29
CA SER A 37 9.19 -3.05 -5.04
C SER A 37 8.34 -3.96 -4.13
N LYS A 38 9.00 -4.73 -3.26
CA LYS A 38 8.32 -5.60 -2.29
C LYS A 38 7.50 -4.81 -1.27
N SER A 39 8.05 -3.72 -0.74
CA SER A 39 7.33 -2.88 0.23
C SER A 39 6.12 -2.19 -0.40
N TRP A 40 6.23 -1.73 -1.65
CA TRP A 40 5.08 -1.23 -2.42
C TRP A 40 4.03 -2.33 -2.65
N GLY A 41 4.45 -3.54 -3.02
CA GLY A 41 3.55 -4.69 -3.16
C GLY A 41 2.70 -4.92 -1.91
N ASN A 42 3.31 -4.83 -0.72
CA ASN A 42 2.59 -4.94 0.56
C ASN A 42 1.55 -3.83 0.76
N VAL A 43 1.88 -2.58 0.36
CA VAL A 43 0.94 -1.44 0.39
C VAL A 43 -0.25 -1.74 -0.51
N GLN A 44 -0.01 -2.15 -1.74
CA GLN A 44 -1.05 -2.46 -2.72
C GLN A 44 -1.95 -3.61 -2.26
N THR A 45 -1.39 -4.71 -1.75
CA THR A 45 -2.18 -5.83 -1.22
C THR A 45 -3.07 -5.40 -0.05
N SER A 46 -2.58 -4.52 0.82
CA SER A 46 -3.36 -4.02 1.96
C SER A 46 -4.54 -3.16 1.49
N TYR A 47 -4.34 -2.29 0.50
CA TYR A 47 -5.43 -1.52 -0.10
C TYR A 47 -6.44 -2.37 -0.88
N GLN A 48 -5.97 -3.42 -1.58
CA GLN A 48 -6.85 -4.37 -2.25
C GLN A 48 -7.76 -5.08 -1.22
N ARG A 49 -7.19 -5.58 -0.12
CA ARG A 49 -7.96 -6.17 0.97
C ARG A 49 -9.01 -5.20 1.51
N ARG A 50 -8.65 -3.93 1.74
CA ARG A 50 -9.59 -2.89 2.19
C ARG A 50 -10.74 -2.72 1.20
N ASN A 51 -10.43 -2.65 -0.09
CA ASN A 51 -11.43 -2.49 -1.15
C ASN A 51 -12.41 -3.67 -1.20
N ASP A 52 -11.93 -4.90 -1.00
CA ASP A 52 -12.75 -6.11 -0.98
C ASP A 52 -13.66 -6.16 0.27
N LEU A 53 -13.11 -5.83 1.44
CA LEU A 53 -13.85 -5.76 2.69
C LEU A 53 -14.95 -4.68 2.66
N ILE A 54 -14.66 -3.50 2.12
CA ILE A 54 -15.68 -2.44 1.93
C ILE A 54 -16.77 -2.91 0.97
N GLY A 55 -16.42 -3.66 -0.08
CA GLY A 55 -17.42 -4.25 -0.98
C GLY A 55 -18.37 -5.21 -0.25
N ASN A 56 -17.85 -6.02 0.66
CA ASN A 56 -18.67 -6.90 1.50
C ASN A 56 -19.50 -6.11 2.53
N LEU A 57 -18.92 -5.08 3.15
CA LEU A 57 -19.61 -4.19 4.08
C LEU A 57 -20.80 -3.50 3.43
N VAL A 58 -20.62 -2.95 2.23
CA VAL A 58 -21.68 -2.32 1.44
C VAL A 58 -22.83 -3.31 1.20
N LYS A 59 -22.54 -4.56 0.83
CA LYS A 59 -23.57 -5.59 0.64
C LYS A 59 -24.34 -5.90 1.93
N THR A 60 -23.64 -5.96 3.07
CA THR A 60 -24.28 -6.17 4.38
C THR A 60 -25.21 -5.01 4.73
N VAL A 61 -24.77 -3.76 4.51
CA VAL A 61 -25.57 -2.56 4.76
C VAL A 61 -26.76 -2.45 3.79
N GLN A 62 -26.58 -2.83 2.52
CA GLN A 62 -27.68 -2.91 1.53
C GLN A 62 -28.81 -3.85 1.94
N GLY A 63 -28.51 -4.87 2.74
CA GLY A 63 -29.51 -5.79 3.27
C GLY A 63 -30.41 -5.18 4.34
N ALA A 64 -30.03 -4.04 4.93
CA ALA A 64 -30.87 -3.29 5.87
C ALA A 64 -31.84 -2.39 5.11
N ALA A 65 -33.14 -2.72 5.19
CA ALA A 65 -34.20 -2.11 4.37
C ALA A 65 -34.30 -0.57 4.50
N ASP A 66 -34.01 -0.04 5.70
CA ASP A 66 -34.22 1.37 6.04
C ASP A 66 -32.95 2.23 5.98
N PHE A 67 -31.82 1.66 5.53
CA PHE A 67 -30.55 2.38 5.53
C PHE A 67 -30.51 3.51 4.49
N GLU A 68 -29.87 4.64 4.85
CA GLU A 68 -29.77 5.81 4.00
C GLU A 68 -28.97 5.53 2.71
N ARG A 69 -29.68 5.56 1.57
CA ARG A 69 -29.08 5.33 0.24
C ARG A 69 -28.00 6.34 -0.10
N THR A 70 -28.17 7.61 0.27
CA THR A 70 -27.19 8.68 -0.03
C THR A 70 -25.83 8.36 0.57
N THR A 71 -25.79 7.98 1.85
CA THR A 71 -24.54 7.64 2.55
C THR A 71 -23.89 6.39 1.94
N LEU A 72 -24.69 5.37 1.64
CA LEU A 72 -24.17 4.15 1.02
C LEU A 72 -23.63 4.40 -0.40
N THR A 73 -24.32 5.19 -1.21
CA THR A 73 -23.86 5.60 -2.56
C THR A 73 -22.53 6.35 -2.47
N ALA A 74 -22.37 7.27 -1.52
CA ALA A 74 -21.12 8.00 -1.33
C ALA A 74 -19.93 7.06 -0.99
N VAL A 75 -20.18 5.94 -0.31
CA VAL A 75 -19.14 4.91 -0.06
C VAL A 75 -18.83 4.13 -1.34
N ILE A 76 -19.85 3.74 -2.11
CA ILE A 76 -19.69 3.01 -3.37
C ILE A 76 -18.88 3.85 -4.37
N GLU A 77 -19.20 5.13 -4.52
CA GLU A 77 -18.49 6.05 -5.41
C GLU A 77 -17.06 6.29 -4.95
N ALA A 78 -16.85 6.53 -3.65
CA ALA A 78 -15.50 6.71 -3.11
C ALA A 78 -14.65 5.44 -3.29
N ARG A 79 -15.26 4.26 -3.14
CA ARG A 79 -14.60 2.97 -3.39
C ARG A 79 -14.22 2.84 -4.86
N ALA A 80 -15.15 3.13 -5.77
CA ALA A 80 -14.90 3.09 -7.21
C ALA A 80 -13.73 4.02 -7.58
N LYS A 81 -13.73 5.26 -7.08
CA LYS A 81 -12.66 6.23 -7.29
C LYS A 81 -11.32 5.76 -6.71
N ALA A 82 -11.31 5.19 -5.50
CA ALA A 82 -10.09 4.66 -4.90
C ALA A 82 -9.51 3.47 -5.70
N SER A 83 -10.38 2.62 -6.25
CA SER A 83 -9.97 1.48 -7.06
C SER A 83 -9.53 1.85 -8.48
N SER A 84 -9.99 2.98 -9.03
CA SER A 84 -9.60 3.43 -10.36
C SER A 84 -8.23 4.08 -10.40
N VAL A 85 -7.72 4.55 -9.25
CA VAL A 85 -6.37 5.11 -9.16
C VAL A 85 -5.38 3.98 -8.90
N THR A 86 -4.75 3.49 -9.97
CA THR A 86 -3.67 2.52 -9.89
C THR A 86 -2.32 3.21 -9.99
N ILE A 87 -1.31 2.64 -9.33
CA ILE A 87 0.07 3.12 -9.41
C ILE A 87 0.90 2.02 -10.04
N ASP A 88 1.71 2.38 -11.03
CA ASP A 88 2.75 1.52 -11.57
C ASP A 88 3.99 1.59 -10.66
N PRO A 89 4.39 0.48 -9.98
CA PRO A 89 5.58 0.45 -9.14
C PRO A 89 6.87 0.80 -9.88
N ALA A 90 6.93 0.58 -11.20
CA ALA A 90 8.13 0.89 -11.98
C ALA A 90 8.30 2.40 -12.23
N ASN A 91 7.23 3.19 -12.13
CA ASN A 91 7.20 4.60 -12.56
C ASN A 91 6.38 5.49 -11.63
N ILE A 92 6.59 5.40 -10.31
CA ILE A 92 5.85 6.21 -9.32
C ILE A 92 6.31 7.67 -9.39
N THR A 93 5.38 8.58 -9.71
CA THR A 93 5.61 10.02 -9.55
C THR A 93 4.97 10.57 -8.27
N PRO A 94 5.48 11.67 -7.70
CA PRO A 94 4.86 12.34 -6.54
C PRO A 94 3.38 12.70 -6.79
N GLU A 95 3.03 13.09 -8.01
CA GLU A 95 1.66 13.46 -8.39
C GLU A 95 0.73 12.26 -8.40
N GLN A 96 1.19 11.11 -8.93
CA GLN A 96 0.43 9.85 -8.89
C GLN A 96 0.22 9.39 -7.46
N LEU A 97 1.25 9.47 -6.62
CA LEU A 97 1.16 9.11 -5.21
C LEU A 97 0.22 10.06 -4.45
N ALA A 98 0.24 11.36 -4.75
CA ALA A 98 -0.69 12.34 -4.18
C ALA A 98 -2.14 12.04 -4.58
N ALA A 99 -2.41 11.77 -5.86
CA ALA A 99 -3.74 11.41 -6.36
C ALA A 99 -4.25 10.12 -5.72
N PHE A 100 -3.38 9.11 -5.59
CA PHE A 100 -3.70 7.86 -4.92
C PHE A 100 -4.05 8.09 -3.44
N ASN A 101 -3.20 8.80 -2.69
CA ASN A 101 -3.45 9.13 -1.30
C ASN A 101 -4.76 9.91 -1.12
N GLN A 102 -5.05 10.86 -2.01
CA GLN A 102 -6.30 11.62 -2.00
C GLN A 102 -7.52 10.71 -2.20
N ALA A 103 -7.46 9.79 -3.16
CA ALA A 103 -8.54 8.84 -3.41
C ALA A 103 -8.73 7.87 -2.22
N GLN A 104 -7.64 7.35 -1.66
CA GLN A 104 -7.68 6.49 -0.47
C GLN A 104 -8.21 7.23 0.76
N GLY A 105 -7.86 8.50 0.96
CA GLY A 105 -8.36 9.33 2.05
C GLY A 105 -9.85 9.68 1.91
N GLY A 106 -10.30 9.93 0.68
CA GLY A 106 -11.72 10.11 0.38
C GLY A 106 -12.56 8.89 0.75
N LEU A 107 -12.06 7.68 0.47
CA LEU A 107 -12.69 6.43 0.88
C LEU A 107 -12.75 6.27 2.40
N SER A 108 -11.65 6.54 3.12
CA SER A 108 -11.64 6.51 4.58
C SER A 108 -12.64 7.50 5.20
N SER A 109 -12.78 8.69 4.60
CA SER A 109 -13.74 9.70 5.04
C SER A 109 -15.20 9.25 4.83
N SER A 110 -15.53 8.70 3.66
CA SER A 110 -16.87 8.14 3.41
C SER A 110 -17.20 6.97 4.33
N LEU A 111 -16.22 6.09 4.59
CA LEU A 111 -16.40 4.99 5.54
C LEU A 111 -16.65 5.50 6.97
N SER A 112 -15.93 6.54 7.41
CA SER A 112 -16.15 7.13 8.73
C SER A 112 -17.57 7.69 8.88
N ARG A 113 -18.09 8.36 7.84
CA ARG A 113 -19.49 8.82 7.81
C ARG A 113 -20.47 7.65 7.88
N LEU A 114 -20.23 6.58 7.11
CA LEU A 114 -21.04 5.36 7.15
C LEU A 114 -21.13 4.81 8.58
N LEU A 115 -19.99 4.67 9.26
CA LEU A 115 -19.96 4.14 10.63
C LEU A 115 -20.77 5.00 11.61
N VAL A 116 -20.69 6.33 11.49
CA VAL A 116 -21.50 7.24 12.32
C VAL A 116 -22.99 7.09 12.03
N THR A 117 -23.39 6.97 10.76
CA THR A 117 -24.80 6.78 10.41
C THR A 117 -25.35 5.44 10.89
N VAL A 118 -24.53 4.38 10.88
CA VAL A 118 -24.93 3.03 11.34
C VAL A 118 -25.34 3.01 12.82
N GLU A 119 -24.83 3.92 13.65
CA GLU A 119 -25.25 4.02 15.06
C GLU A 119 -26.75 4.27 15.24
N GLN A 120 -27.42 4.84 14.22
CA GLN A 120 -28.86 5.09 14.21
C GLN A 120 -29.68 3.85 13.81
N TYR A 121 -29.03 2.74 13.43
CA TYR A 121 -29.64 1.52 12.93
C TYR A 121 -29.30 0.31 13.83
N PRO A 122 -30.14 -0.01 14.83
CA PRO A 122 -29.88 -1.09 15.79
C PRO A 122 -29.65 -2.47 15.14
N ASP A 123 -30.32 -2.75 14.01
CA ASP A 123 -30.19 -4.00 13.29
C ASP A 123 -28.78 -4.18 12.71
N LEU A 124 -28.16 -3.10 12.21
CA LEU A 124 -26.79 -3.14 11.72
C LEU A 124 -25.78 -3.16 12.87
N LYS A 125 -26.06 -2.42 13.94
CA LYS A 125 -25.23 -2.39 15.15
C LYS A 125 -25.11 -3.75 15.84
N SER A 126 -26.16 -4.56 15.76
CA SER A 126 -26.18 -5.92 16.33
C SER A 126 -25.83 -7.01 15.30
N ASN A 127 -25.61 -6.66 14.04
CA ASN A 127 -25.27 -7.59 12.98
C ASN A 127 -23.82 -8.08 13.12
N GLN A 128 -23.65 -9.37 13.44
CA GLN A 128 -22.34 -10.00 13.62
C GLN A 128 -21.44 -9.92 12.39
N ASN A 129 -21.99 -10.00 11.18
CA ASN A 129 -21.21 -9.88 9.96
C ASN A 129 -20.70 -8.44 9.77
N PHE A 130 -21.52 -7.45 10.10
CA PHE A 130 -21.12 -6.04 10.05
C PHE A 130 -19.99 -5.74 11.05
N LEU A 131 -20.15 -6.17 12.31
CA LEU A 131 -19.15 -5.98 13.36
C LEU A 131 -17.81 -6.63 12.98
N LYS A 132 -17.84 -7.87 12.49
CA LYS A 132 -16.64 -8.56 12.01
C LYS A 132 -15.95 -7.81 10.87
N LEU A 133 -16.71 -7.30 9.89
CA LEU A 133 -16.15 -6.52 8.79
C LEU A 133 -15.55 -5.19 9.27
N GLN A 134 -16.16 -4.54 10.27
CA GLN A 134 -15.61 -3.35 10.89
C GLN A 134 -14.26 -3.63 11.58
N ASP A 135 -14.16 -4.74 12.32
CA ASP A 135 -12.91 -5.15 12.98
C ASP A 135 -11.81 -5.47 11.95
N GLU A 136 -12.16 -6.21 10.89
CA GLU A 136 -11.22 -6.52 9.80
C GLU A 136 -10.76 -5.27 9.05
N LEU A 137 -11.65 -4.27 8.86
CA LEU A 137 -11.30 -2.99 8.26
C LEU A 137 -10.35 -2.20 9.15
N THR A 138 -10.59 -2.14 10.46
CA THR A 138 -9.69 -1.51 11.43
C THR A 138 -8.31 -2.16 11.42
N SER A 139 -8.26 -3.49 11.45
CA SER A 139 -7.01 -4.24 11.33
C SER A 139 -6.30 -3.97 10.00
N THR A 140 -7.05 -3.82 8.92
CA THR A 140 -6.50 -3.52 7.60
C THR A 140 -5.92 -2.11 7.55
N GLU A 141 -6.55 -1.11 8.18
CA GLU A 141 -6.03 0.26 8.23
C GLU A 141 -4.71 0.33 9.01
N ASN A 142 -4.59 -0.40 10.13
CA ASN A 142 -3.33 -0.54 10.86
C ASN A 142 -2.22 -1.19 10.01
N THR A 143 -2.60 -2.17 9.19
CA THR A 143 -1.68 -2.84 8.26
C THR A 143 -1.24 -1.89 7.15
N ILE A 144 -2.16 -1.09 6.60
CA ILE A 144 -1.86 -0.04 5.62
C ILE A 144 -0.87 0.97 6.20
N GLN A 145 -1.11 1.46 7.41
CA GLN A 145 -0.20 2.40 8.06
C GLN A 145 1.20 1.82 8.19
N THR A 146 1.31 0.58 8.68
CA THR A 146 2.60 -0.10 8.82
C THR A 146 3.29 -0.33 7.48
N ALA A 147 2.55 -0.75 6.45
CA ALA A 147 3.08 -0.95 5.11
C ALA A 147 3.61 0.36 4.50
N ARG A 148 2.90 1.48 4.71
CA ARG A 148 3.34 2.80 4.25
C ARG A 148 4.61 3.26 4.95
N VAL A 149 4.72 3.06 6.27
CA VAL A 149 5.95 3.36 7.01
C VAL A 149 7.12 2.57 6.45
N ARG A 150 6.96 1.25 6.28
CA ARG A 150 8.01 0.38 5.72
C ARG A 150 8.40 0.73 4.28
N TYR A 151 7.44 1.18 3.47
CA TYR A 151 7.71 1.67 2.12
C TYR A 151 8.52 2.96 2.15
N ASN A 152 8.15 3.92 3.00
CA ASN A 152 8.90 5.16 3.18
C ASN A 152 10.32 4.93 3.72
N GLU A 153 10.51 3.91 4.58
CA GLU A 153 11.85 3.50 5.07
C GLU A 153 12.71 2.81 4.01
N ALA A 154 12.10 2.25 2.97
CA ALA A 154 12.80 1.54 1.90
C ALA A 154 13.30 2.47 0.79
N ILE A 155 12.73 3.67 0.67
CA ILE A 155 13.13 4.74 -0.28
C ILE A 155 14.29 5.54 0.30
#